data_AF-A0A7V9CT46-F1
#
_entry.id   AF-A0A7V9CT46-F1
#
_cell.length_a   1.000
_cell.length_b   1.000
_cell.length_c   1.000
_cell.angle_alpha   90.00
_cell.angle_beta   90.00
_cell.angle_gamma   90.00
#
_symmetry.space_group_name_H-M   'P 1'
#
loop_
_entity.id
_entity.type
_entity.pdbx_description
1 polymer ?
#
loop_
_entity_poly.entity_id
_entity_poly.type
_entity_poly.pdbx_seq_one_letter_code
_entity_poly.pdbx_strand_id
1 'polypeptide(L)'
;MGAPKNLRATVWIVLTLGGVSCALTLLYLSMRAVMDVGGVCAEGGPFEIRQHCPEGVPAIMTGSILGGIVLAGMYLWHTVRRGIPGFTLLIWPALFLSLGWNFFEYGIDPPGPQSGLVAGWLVCGGVFALMGGLPLLAVLPSLVRRFTGRGGSSNLSGWLVGVSGAPARRAVVRLARSSRSPSQAPSRSPGIVSELERLDGLHRSGALDDEEFRLAKERLLRGEA
;
A
#
# COMPACT_ATOMS: atom_id res chain seq x y z
N MET A 1 -43.73 3.06 14.02
CA MET A 1 -43.00 1.80 14.28
C MET A 1 -41.52 2.02 13.98
N GLY A 2 -40.70 2.29 15.00
CA GLY A 2 -39.27 2.53 14.83
C GLY A 2 -38.51 1.21 14.78
N ALA A 3 -37.76 0.97 13.70
CA ALA A 3 -36.83 -0.15 13.63
C ALA A 3 -35.90 -0.16 14.87
N PRO A 4 -35.66 -1.31 15.51
CA PRO A 4 -34.75 -1.38 16.63
C PRO A 4 -33.38 -0.85 16.20
N LYS A 5 -32.72 -0.05 17.06
CA LYS A 5 -31.46 0.64 16.76
C LYS A 5 -30.36 -0.31 16.20
N ASN A 6 -30.44 -1.58 16.56
CA ASN A 6 -29.55 -2.65 16.10
C ASN A 6 -29.81 -3.07 14.63
N LEU A 7 -31.05 -3.02 14.14
CA LEU A 7 -31.37 -3.37 12.75
C LEU A 7 -30.77 -2.37 11.78
N ARG A 8 -30.93 -1.06 12.04
CA ARG A 8 -30.31 -0.02 11.21
C ARG A 8 -28.79 -0.14 11.17
N ALA A 9 -28.19 -0.47 12.31
CA ALA A 9 -26.75 -0.69 12.41
C ALA A 9 -26.26 -1.85 11.55
N THR A 10 -26.93 -3.00 11.64
CA THR A 10 -26.62 -4.19 10.84
C THR A 10 -26.78 -3.91 9.35
N VAL A 11 -27.87 -3.24 8.95
CA VAL A 11 -28.10 -2.86 7.55
C VAL A 11 -26.95 -2.02 7.00
N TRP A 12 -26.46 -1.02 7.75
CA TRP A 12 -25.31 -0.23 7.33
C TRP A 12 -24.02 -1.04 7.20
N ILE A 13 -23.77 -1.98 8.11
CA ILE A 13 -22.58 -2.85 8.05
C ILE A 13 -22.64 -3.77 6.83
N VAL A 14 -23.79 -4.40 6.57
CA VAL A 14 -23.96 -5.28 5.41
C VAL A 14 -23.88 -4.49 4.11
N LEU A 15 -24.49 -3.31 4.05
CA LEU A 15 -24.47 -2.44 2.88
C LEU A 15 -23.04 -1.97 2.55
N THR A 16 -22.30 -1.50 3.55
CA THR A 16 -20.91 -1.05 3.35
C THR A 16 -19.99 -2.20 2.99
N LEU A 17 -20.15 -3.38 3.60
CA LEU A 17 -19.39 -4.58 3.24
C LEU A 17 -19.67 -5.04 1.81
N GLY A 18 -20.95 -5.14 1.42
CA GLY A 18 -21.35 -5.48 0.06
C GLY A 18 -20.86 -4.44 -0.96
N GLY A 19 -20.85 -3.16 -0.58
CA GLY A 19 -20.27 -2.08 -1.37
C GLY A 19 -18.75 -2.23 -1.56
N VAL A 20 -18.00 -2.58 -0.52
CA VAL A 20 -16.56 -2.87 -0.63
C VAL A 20 -16.32 -4.07 -1.55
N SER A 21 -17.10 -5.14 -1.42
CA SER A 21 -17.00 -6.30 -2.31
C SER A 21 -17.30 -5.93 -3.76
N CYS A 22 -18.35 -5.14 -4.00
CA CYS A 22 -18.70 -4.65 -5.34
C CYS A 22 -17.58 -3.78 -5.93
N ALA A 23 -17.04 -2.83 -5.17
CA ALA A 23 -15.92 -2.00 -5.59
C ALA A 23 -14.68 -2.84 -5.93
N LEU A 24 -14.37 -3.84 -5.11
CA LEU A 24 -13.25 -4.75 -5.36
C LEU A 24 -13.47 -5.56 -6.66
N THR A 25 -14.68 -6.07 -6.89
CA THR A 25 -15.01 -6.78 -8.14
C THR A 25 -14.89 -5.87 -9.35
N LEU A 26 -15.38 -4.62 -9.27
CA LEU A 26 -15.25 -3.66 -10.37
C LEU A 26 -13.78 -3.32 -10.65
N LEU A 27 -12.97 -3.13 -9.61
CA LEU A 27 -11.53 -2.90 -9.76
C LEU A 27 -10.84 -4.09 -10.41
N TYR A 28 -11.17 -5.31 -9.97
CA TYR A 28 -10.65 -6.55 -10.53
C TYR A 28 -10.97 -6.71 -12.01
N LEU A 29 -12.23 -6.45 -12.42
CA LEU A 29 -12.66 -6.51 -13.81
C LEU A 29 -12.06 -5.39 -14.65
N SER A 30 -11.94 -4.18 -14.09
CA SER A 30 -11.32 -3.04 -14.78
C SER A 30 -9.85 -3.32 -15.08
N MET A 31 -9.12 -3.90 -14.13
CA MET A 31 -7.73 -4.31 -14.33
C MET A 31 -7.59 -5.35 -15.43
N ARG A 32 -8.51 -6.34 -15.51
CA ARG A 32 -8.52 -7.31 -16.61
C ARG A 32 -8.72 -6.66 -17.96
N ALA A 33 -9.67 -5.73 -18.07
CA ALA A 33 -9.87 -4.98 -19.30
C ALA A 33 -8.61 -4.20 -19.74
N VAL A 34 -7.81 -3.68 -18.80
CA VAL A 34 -6.52 -3.03 -19.11
C VAL A 34 -5.47 -4.05 -19.54
N MET A 35 -5.41 -5.22 -18.89
CA MET A 35 -4.46 -6.27 -19.27
C MET A 35 -4.80 -6.91 -20.63
N ASP A 36 -6.07 -6.97 -20.99
CA ASP A 36 -6.54 -7.44 -22.32
C ASP A 36 -6.01 -6.58 -23.47
N VAL A 37 -5.76 -5.30 -23.24
CA VAL A 37 -5.18 -4.37 -24.23
C VAL A 37 -3.65 -4.25 -24.14
N GLY A 38 -2.99 -5.08 -23.32
CA GLY A 38 -1.53 -5.12 -23.17
C GLY A 38 -1.00 -4.52 -21.88
N GLY A 39 -1.86 -4.25 -20.89
CA GLY A 39 -1.47 -3.85 -19.53
C GLY A 39 -1.16 -2.37 -19.34
N VAL A 40 -1.16 -1.58 -20.43
CA VAL A 40 -1.04 -0.12 -20.39
C VAL A 40 -2.04 0.50 -21.37
N CYS A 41 -2.85 1.42 -20.89
CA CYS A 41 -3.72 2.22 -21.72
C CYS A 41 -3.83 3.62 -21.12
N ALA A 42 -4.05 4.62 -21.97
CA ALA A 42 -4.29 5.98 -21.55
C ALA A 42 -5.36 6.62 -22.44
N GLU A 43 -6.07 7.58 -21.89
CA GLU A 43 -6.99 8.43 -22.65
C GLU A 43 -6.78 9.89 -22.26
N GLY A 44 -6.83 10.75 -23.26
CA GLY A 44 -6.63 12.19 -23.10
C GLY A 44 -5.18 12.62 -22.83
N GLY A 45 -4.98 13.93 -22.85
CA GLY A 45 -3.69 14.58 -22.61
C GLY A 45 -2.96 15.03 -23.88
N PRO A 46 -1.83 15.75 -23.72
CA PRO A 46 -1.03 16.28 -24.84
C PRO A 46 -0.07 15.25 -25.47
N PHE A 47 -0.07 14.01 -24.99
CA PHE A 47 0.86 12.96 -25.41
C PHE A 47 0.26 12.06 -26.49
N GLU A 48 1.10 11.51 -27.37
CA GLU A 48 0.68 10.55 -28.38
C GLU A 48 0.30 9.20 -27.73
N ILE A 49 -0.99 8.89 -27.72
CA ILE A 49 -1.54 7.69 -27.09
C ILE A 49 -1.35 6.50 -28.04
N ARG A 50 -0.42 5.60 -27.69
CA ARG A 50 -0.18 4.37 -28.44
C ARG A 50 -1.28 3.32 -28.29
N GLN A 51 -1.97 3.30 -27.15
CA GLN A 51 -3.03 2.34 -26.82
C GLN A 51 -4.16 3.05 -26.08
N HIS A 52 -5.35 3.07 -26.68
CA HIS A 52 -6.54 3.64 -26.07
C HIS A 52 -7.16 2.67 -25.06
N CYS A 53 -7.71 3.21 -23.98
CA CYS A 53 -8.42 2.37 -23.00
C CYS A 53 -9.78 1.95 -23.56
N PRO A 54 -10.30 0.78 -23.16
CA PRO A 54 -11.69 0.44 -23.41
C PRO A 54 -12.62 1.46 -22.74
N GLU A 55 -13.74 1.78 -23.40
CA GLU A 55 -14.65 2.81 -22.92
C GLU A 55 -15.13 2.57 -21.49
N GLY A 56 -15.11 3.61 -20.66
CA GLY A 56 -15.59 3.58 -19.28
C GLY A 56 -14.65 2.91 -18.28
N VAL A 57 -13.63 2.17 -18.71
CA VAL A 57 -12.66 1.52 -17.80
C VAL A 57 -11.92 2.53 -16.91
N PRO A 58 -11.42 3.68 -17.41
CA PRO A 58 -10.77 4.67 -16.55
C PRO A 58 -11.71 5.18 -15.45
N ALA A 59 -12.97 5.46 -15.79
CA ALA A 59 -13.96 5.97 -14.85
C ALA A 59 -14.37 4.91 -13.82
N ILE A 60 -14.58 3.66 -14.24
CA ILE A 60 -14.92 2.54 -13.34
C ILE A 60 -13.74 2.24 -12.43
N MET A 61 -12.51 2.24 -12.94
CA MET A 61 -11.31 2.00 -12.14
C MET A 61 -11.14 3.08 -11.06
N THR A 62 -11.14 4.36 -11.44
CA THR A 62 -11.02 5.46 -10.45
C THR A 62 -12.21 5.49 -9.49
N GLY A 63 -13.43 5.28 -10.00
CA GLY A 63 -14.65 5.21 -9.19
C GLY A 63 -14.64 4.06 -8.18
N SER A 64 -14.14 2.89 -8.58
CA SER A 64 -14.04 1.72 -7.70
C SER A 64 -12.98 1.90 -6.61
N ILE A 65 -11.86 2.56 -6.91
CA ILE A 65 -10.82 2.88 -5.92
C ILE A 65 -11.38 3.86 -4.88
N LEU A 66 -11.90 5.01 -5.33
CA LEU A 66 -12.41 6.04 -4.42
C LEU A 66 -13.64 5.56 -3.66
N GLY A 67 -14.59 4.93 -4.36
CA GLY A 67 -15.78 4.34 -3.76
C GLY A 67 -15.42 3.24 -2.76
N GLY A 68 -14.48 2.37 -3.11
CA GLY A 68 -13.98 1.31 -2.24
C GLY A 68 -13.35 1.85 -0.96
N ILE A 69 -12.51 2.90 -1.05
CA ILE A 69 -11.91 3.56 0.12
C ILE A 69 -12.98 4.17 1.03
N VAL A 70 -13.94 4.90 0.46
CA VAL A 70 -15.03 5.52 1.24
C VAL A 70 -15.86 4.45 1.95
N LEU A 71 -16.27 3.40 1.22
CA LEU A 71 -17.10 2.33 1.77
C LEU A 71 -16.33 1.49 2.81
N ALA A 72 -15.04 1.24 2.61
CA ALA A 72 -14.18 0.58 3.59
C ALA A 72 -14.00 1.43 4.85
N GLY A 73 -13.83 2.74 4.70
CA GLY A 73 -13.79 3.68 5.81
C GLY A 73 -15.09 3.71 6.60
N MET A 74 -16.24 3.73 5.91
CA MET A 74 -17.56 3.64 6.54
C MET A 74 -17.77 2.30 7.26
N TYR A 75 -17.33 1.19 6.67
CA TYR A 75 -17.38 -0.14 7.28
C TYR A 75 -16.54 -0.19 8.57
N LEU A 76 -15.30 0.29 8.53
CA LEU A 76 -14.42 0.38 9.69
C LEU A 76 -15.02 1.27 10.78
N TRP A 77 -15.56 2.42 10.43
CA TRP A 77 -16.21 3.33 11.37
C TRP A 77 -17.39 2.67 12.09
N HIS A 78 -18.25 1.96 11.34
CA HIS A 78 -19.41 1.28 11.90
C HIS A 78 -19.07 0.08 12.79
N THR A 79 -18.00 -0.65 12.45
CA THR A 79 -17.53 -1.80 13.24
C THR A 79 -16.83 -1.35 14.53
N VAL A 80 -15.94 -0.35 14.45
CA VAL A 80 -15.22 0.20 15.62
C VAL A 80 -16.16 0.87 16.61
N ARG A 81 -17.07 1.74 16.14
CA ARG A 81 -18.01 2.46 17.04
C ARG A 81 -18.95 1.53 17.80
N ARG A 82 -19.14 0.30 17.36
CA ARG A 82 -20.06 -0.67 17.95
C ARG A 82 -19.36 -1.84 18.63
N GLY A 83 -18.03 -1.88 18.62
CA GLY A 83 -17.24 -2.97 19.22
C GLY A 83 -17.49 -4.33 18.57
N ILE A 84 -17.95 -4.36 17.31
CA ILE A 84 -18.22 -5.61 16.61
C ILE A 84 -16.91 -6.08 15.97
N PRO A 85 -16.49 -7.35 16.18
CA PRO A 85 -15.32 -7.89 15.48
C PRO A 85 -15.60 -7.88 13.98
N GLY A 86 -14.89 -7.03 13.25
CA GLY A 86 -15.04 -6.82 11.81
C GLY A 86 -14.00 -7.59 10.99
N PHE A 87 -14.29 -7.75 9.70
CA PHE A 87 -13.39 -8.35 8.72
C PHE A 87 -12.42 -7.33 8.10
N THR A 88 -12.22 -6.16 8.72
CA THR A 88 -11.39 -5.10 8.14
C THR A 88 -9.96 -5.56 7.86
N LEU A 89 -9.40 -6.41 8.73
CA LEU A 89 -8.08 -7.03 8.52
C LEU A 89 -8.01 -7.91 7.27
N LEU A 90 -9.14 -8.41 6.76
CA LEU A 90 -9.21 -9.22 5.54
C LEU A 90 -9.39 -8.39 4.27
N ILE A 91 -9.80 -7.12 4.37
CA ILE A 91 -9.96 -6.23 3.20
C ILE A 91 -8.62 -6.08 2.48
N TRP A 92 -7.53 -5.94 3.24
CA TRP A 92 -6.18 -5.81 2.68
C TRP A 92 -5.73 -7.08 1.94
N PRO A 93 -5.69 -8.27 2.56
CA PRO A 93 -5.44 -9.51 1.83
C PRO A 93 -6.35 -9.71 0.61
N ALA A 94 -7.64 -9.42 0.72
CA ALA A 94 -8.58 -9.57 -0.38
C ALA A 94 -8.21 -8.67 -1.57
N LEU A 95 -7.82 -7.41 -1.32
CA LEU A 95 -7.35 -6.50 -2.34
C LEU A 95 -6.09 -7.03 -3.04
N PHE A 96 -5.04 -7.35 -2.28
CA PHE A 96 -3.76 -7.74 -2.88
C PHE A 96 -3.81 -9.11 -3.55
N LEU A 97 -4.51 -10.08 -2.97
CA LEU A 97 -4.63 -11.41 -3.58
C LEU A 97 -5.48 -11.38 -4.85
N SER A 98 -6.54 -10.57 -4.90
CA SER A 98 -7.33 -10.42 -6.13
C SER A 98 -6.53 -9.77 -7.26
N LEU A 99 -5.78 -8.69 -6.99
CA LEU A 99 -4.92 -8.05 -7.99
C LEU A 99 -3.73 -8.95 -8.38
N GLY A 100 -3.14 -9.66 -7.42
CA GLY A 100 -2.06 -10.62 -7.67
C GLY A 100 -2.51 -11.80 -8.54
N TRP A 101 -3.74 -12.28 -8.34
CA TRP A 101 -4.30 -13.35 -9.17
C TRP A 101 -4.41 -12.95 -10.64
N ASN A 102 -4.88 -11.74 -10.91
CA ASN A 102 -4.93 -11.15 -12.24
C ASN A 102 -3.56 -11.21 -12.93
N PHE A 103 -2.49 -10.79 -12.25
CA PHE A 103 -1.15 -10.84 -12.81
C PHE A 103 -0.62 -12.26 -13.06
N PHE A 104 -0.97 -13.22 -12.21
CA PHE A 104 -0.56 -14.61 -12.41
C PHE A 104 -1.23 -15.24 -13.61
N GLU A 105 -2.54 -15.06 -13.74
CA GLU A 105 -3.32 -15.61 -14.85
C GLU A 105 -2.81 -15.07 -16.19
N TYR A 106 -2.72 -13.74 -16.30
CA TYR A 106 -2.23 -13.09 -17.50
C TYR A 106 -0.73 -13.34 -17.74
N GLY A 107 0.06 -13.54 -16.68
CA GLY A 107 1.48 -13.86 -16.79
C GLY A 107 1.77 -15.25 -17.35
N ILE A 108 0.85 -16.20 -17.15
CA ILE A 108 0.93 -17.57 -17.67
C ILE A 108 0.33 -17.66 -19.07
N ASP A 109 -0.83 -17.03 -19.27
CA ASP A 109 -1.58 -17.04 -20.52
C ASP A 109 -1.95 -15.61 -20.94
N PRO A 110 -0.99 -14.86 -21.52
CA PRO A 110 -1.23 -13.48 -21.93
C PRO A 110 -2.14 -13.41 -23.16
N PRO A 111 -3.05 -12.42 -23.23
CA PRO A 111 -3.87 -12.19 -24.40
C PRO A 111 -3.03 -11.67 -25.58
N GLY A 112 -3.18 -12.28 -26.76
CA GLY A 112 -2.60 -11.80 -28.02
C GLY A 112 -1.70 -12.82 -28.75
N PRO A 113 -0.94 -12.40 -29.78
CA PRO A 113 -0.06 -13.29 -30.55
C PRO A 113 1.22 -13.71 -29.79
N GLN A 114 1.45 -13.13 -28.61
CA GLN A 114 2.60 -13.42 -27.77
C GLN A 114 2.30 -14.66 -26.93
N SER A 115 2.46 -15.85 -27.51
CA SER A 115 2.38 -17.10 -26.75
C SER A 115 3.65 -17.24 -25.88
N GLY A 116 3.54 -17.06 -24.56
CA GLY A 116 4.67 -17.26 -23.65
C GLY A 116 4.50 -16.64 -22.27
N LEU A 117 5.39 -17.02 -21.35
CA LEU A 117 5.41 -16.52 -19.98
C LEU A 117 5.88 -15.06 -19.92
N VAL A 118 5.04 -14.16 -19.40
CA VAL A 118 5.42 -12.75 -19.18
C VAL A 118 5.99 -12.61 -17.76
N ALA A 119 7.32 -12.70 -17.65
CA ALA A 119 8.01 -12.68 -16.36
C ALA A 119 7.69 -11.42 -15.51
N GLY A 120 7.50 -10.26 -16.15
CA GLY A 120 7.16 -9.02 -15.46
C GLY A 120 5.83 -9.12 -14.68
N TRP A 121 4.80 -9.69 -15.31
CA TRP A 121 3.51 -9.89 -14.67
C TRP A 121 3.60 -10.93 -13.56
N LEU A 122 4.33 -12.03 -13.75
CA LEU A 122 4.55 -13.04 -12.71
C LEU A 122 5.26 -12.47 -11.46
N VAL A 123 6.28 -11.62 -11.67
CA VAL A 123 6.97 -10.95 -10.55
C VAL A 123 6.00 -10.04 -9.81
N CYS A 124 5.20 -9.24 -10.52
CA CYS A 124 4.16 -8.43 -9.89
C CYS A 124 3.17 -9.30 -9.10
N GLY A 125 2.64 -10.36 -9.71
CA GLY A 125 1.74 -11.32 -9.05
C GLY A 125 2.35 -11.90 -7.77
N GLY A 126 3.62 -12.29 -7.81
CA GLY A 126 4.37 -12.78 -6.66
C GLY A 126 4.48 -11.77 -5.52
N VAL A 127 4.83 -10.52 -5.83
CA VAL A 127 4.92 -9.44 -4.83
C VAL A 127 3.55 -9.16 -4.20
N PHE A 128 2.49 -9.05 -5.01
CA PHE A 128 1.13 -8.85 -4.52
C PHE A 128 0.66 -10.01 -3.65
N ALA A 129 0.93 -11.24 -4.06
CA ALA A 129 0.62 -12.43 -3.27
C ALA A 129 1.37 -12.48 -1.95
N LEU A 130 2.61 -12.00 -1.90
CA LEU A 130 3.38 -11.90 -0.65
C LEU A 130 2.78 -10.83 0.27
N MET A 131 2.43 -9.65 -0.27
CA MET A 131 1.83 -8.54 0.49
C MET A 131 0.44 -8.88 1.04
N GLY A 132 -0.37 -9.64 0.30
CA GLY A 132 -1.69 -10.09 0.75
C GLY A 132 -1.67 -11.38 1.56
N GLY A 133 -0.79 -12.32 1.18
CA GLY A 133 -0.70 -13.66 1.75
C GLY A 133 -0.04 -13.70 3.13
N LEU A 134 1.04 -12.96 3.36
CA LEU A 134 1.71 -12.95 4.67
C LEU A 134 0.78 -12.49 5.81
N PRO A 135 0.06 -11.35 5.70
CA PRO A 135 -0.90 -10.95 6.73
C PRO A 135 -2.04 -11.96 6.89
N LEU A 136 -2.50 -12.56 5.79
CA LEU A 136 -3.57 -13.57 5.84
C LEU A 136 -3.13 -14.80 6.63
N LEU A 137 -1.95 -15.35 6.33
CA LEU A 137 -1.38 -16.51 7.02
C LEU A 137 -1.17 -16.26 8.51
N ALA A 138 -0.81 -15.03 8.90
CA ALA A 138 -0.66 -14.65 10.30
C ALA A 138 -2.01 -14.64 11.06
N VAL A 139 -3.09 -14.19 10.42
CA VAL A 139 -4.42 -14.04 11.06
C VAL A 139 -5.27 -15.32 10.97
N LEU A 140 -5.01 -16.17 9.97
CA LEU A 140 -5.80 -17.35 9.66
C LEU A 140 -5.95 -18.34 10.84
N PRO A 141 -4.91 -18.70 11.61
CA PRO A 141 -5.06 -19.62 12.74
C PRO A 141 -5.98 -19.08 13.84
N SER A 142 -5.91 -17.78 14.12
CA SER A 142 -6.77 -17.12 15.10
C SER A 142 -8.22 -17.06 14.63
N LEU A 143 -8.44 -16.85 13.33
CA LEU A 143 -9.76 -16.84 12.73
C LEU A 143 -10.38 -18.26 12.77
N VAL A 144 -9.63 -19.27 12.35
CA VAL A 144 -10.06 -20.68 12.37
C VAL A 144 -10.38 -21.14 13.79
N ARG A 145 -9.57 -20.78 14.80
CA ARG A 145 -9.85 -21.12 16.21
C ARG A 145 -11.15 -20.48 16.72
N ARG A 146 -11.46 -19.24 16.30
CA ARG A 146 -12.72 -18.57 16.64
C ARG A 146 -13.94 -19.23 16.00
N PHE A 147 -13.82 -19.67 14.74
CA PHE A 147 -14.91 -20.34 14.04
C PHE A 147 -15.09 -21.81 14.44
N THR A 148 -14.02 -22.53 14.77
CA THR A 148 -14.06 -23.97 15.11
C THR A 148 -14.35 -24.25 16.59
N GLY A 149 -14.54 -23.21 17.43
CA GLY A 149 -14.98 -23.38 18.82
C GLY A 149 -14.00 -24.12 19.74
N ARG A 150 -12.77 -24.42 19.29
CA ARG A 150 -11.75 -25.09 20.11
C ARG A 150 -11.10 -24.06 21.05
N GLY A 151 -11.85 -23.67 22.07
CA GLY A 151 -11.46 -22.77 23.15
C GLY A 151 -10.37 -23.38 24.02
N GLY A 152 -9.12 -23.31 23.57
CA GLY A 152 -7.95 -23.50 24.41
C GLY A 152 -7.52 -22.16 25.00
N SER A 153 -7.87 -21.94 26.27
CA SER A 153 -7.30 -20.87 27.10
C SER A 153 -5.78 -20.99 27.15
N SER A 154 -5.05 -20.13 26.43
CA SER A 154 -3.67 -19.79 26.79
C SER A 154 -3.29 -18.38 26.32
N ASN A 155 -3.12 -17.50 27.32
CA ASN A 155 -2.36 -16.25 27.33
C ASN A 155 -2.49 -15.29 26.13
N LEU A 156 -3.55 -14.48 26.19
CA LEU A 156 -3.80 -13.33 25.33
C LEU A 156 -3.12 -12.04 25.87
N SER A 157 -1.91 -12.15 26.44
CA SER A 157 -1.16 -11.02 27.01
C SER A 157 -0.10 -10.41 26.07
N GLY A 158 0.13 -10.99 24.88
CA GLY A 158 1.25 -10.59 24.02
C GLY A 158 0.94 -9.78 22.76
N TRP A 159 -0.32 -9.63 22.32
CA TRP A 159 -0.60 -9.25 20.92
C TRP A 159 -1.47 -8.01 20.70
N LEU A 160 -1.84 -7.26 21.75
CA LEU A 160 -2.55 -5.99 21.62
C LEU A 160 -1.63 -4.75 21.64
N VAL A 161 -0.39 -4.89 21.16
CA VAL A 161 0.48 -3.74 20.86
C VAL A 161 0.61 -3.64 19.34
N GLY A 162 -0.33 -2.94 18.73
CA GLY A 162 -0.29 -2.58 17.32
C GLY A 162 -1.71 -2.42 16.80
N VAL A 163 -2.15 -1.17 16.66
CA VAL A 163 -3.51 -0.78 16.21
C VAL A 163 -4.55 -0.74 17.34
N SER A 164 -4.28 0.07 18.37
CA SER A 164 -5.34 0.78 19.09
C SER A 164 -4.73 2.00 19.74
N GLY A 165 -4.95 3.17 19.15
CA GLY A 165 -4.73 4.42 19.83
C GLY A 165 -5.67 4.50 21.03
N ALA A 166 -5.10 4.59 22.23
CA ALA A 166 -5.76 5.15 23.40
C ALA A 166 -4.75 5.95 24.25
N PRO A 167 -5.18 7.05 24.89
CA PRO A 167 -4.29 8.11 25.34
C PRO A 167 -3.91 7.95 26.82
N ALA A 168 -2.61 8.10 27.16
CA ALA A 168 -2.16 8.31 28.54
C ALA A 168 -0.71 8.84 28.52
N ARG A 169 -0.46 10.15 28.50
CA ARG A 169 -0.35 10.98 29.72
C ARG A 169 0.13 10.19 30.96
N ARG A 170 1.30 9.53 30.93
CA ARG A 170 2.04 9.10 32.15
C ARG A 170 3.46 8.57 31.91
N ALA A 171 4.25 9.21 31.05
CA ALA A 171 5.66 8.83 30.84
C ALA A 171 6.66 10.00 30.95
N VAL A 172 6.27 11.11 31.60
CA VAL A 172 7.11 12.34 31.66
C VAL A 172 8.05 12.39 32.87
N VAL A 173 8.03 11.42 33.81
CA VAL A 173 8.74 11.59 35.10
C VAL A 173 9.97 10.67 35.29
N ARG A 174 10.38 9.84 34.33
CA ARG A 174 11.46 8.85 34.60
C ARG A 174 12.67 8.79 33.68
N LEU A 175 12.87 9.78 32.80
CA LEU A 175 14.07 9.86 31.95
C LEU A 175 14.96 11.09 32.20
N ALA A 176 14.61 11.98 33.12
CA ALA A 176 15.43 13.15 33.45
C ALA A 176 16.68 12.86 34.32
N ARG A 177 17.10 11.59 34.44
CA ARG A 177 18.21 11.21 35.33
C ARG A 177 19.10 10.10 34.79
N SER A 178 19.53 10.20 33.54
CA SER A 178 20.75 9.53 33.10
C SER A 178 21.20 10.12 31.78
N SER A 179 22.03 11.17 31.83
CA SER A 179 22.97 11.55 30.77
C SER A 179 23.72 12.81 31.22
N ARG A 180 24.82 12.61 31.96
CA ARG A 180 25.83 13.65 32.12
C ARG A 180 27.19 13.03 31.77
N SER A 181 27.75 13.55 30.68
CA SER A 181 29.18 13.62 30.32
C SER A 181 29.86 12.37 29.73
N PRO A 182 30.97 12.54 29.00
CA PRO A 182 31.08 13.23 27.70
C PRO A 182 31.92 12.42 26.68
N SER A 183 32.05 12.95 25.46
CA SER A 183 33.11 12.63 24.48
C SER A 183 32.90 11.39 23.59
N GLN A 184 32.50 11.62 22.34
CA GLN A 184 33.35 11.35 21.17
C GLN A 184 32.61 11.75 19.89
N ALA A 185 33.19 12.70 19.16
CA ALA A 185 32.83 12.96 17.78
C ALA A 185 33.30 11.79 16.90
N PRO A 186 32.50 11.35 15.91
CA PRO A 186 33.01 10.71 14.72
C PRO A 186 33.08 11.73 13.59
N SER A 187 34.28 11.86 13.02
CA SER A 187 34.57 12.54 11.76
C SER A 187 33.55 12.15 10.69
N ARG A 188 32.72 13.11 10.30
CA ARG A 188 31.86 13.03 9.11
C ARG A 188 32.74 13.06 7.88
N SER A 189 32.78 11.95 7.14
CA SER A 189 33.01 12.03 5.70
C SER A 189 31.85 12.85 5.10
N PRO A 190 32.09 13.93 4.35
CA PRO A 190 31.02 14.59 3.61
C PRO A 190 30.45 13.57 2.61
N GLY A 191 29.14 13.36 2.67
CA GLY A 191 28.47 12.45 1.75
C GLY A 191 28.51 13.03 0.33
N ILE A 192 28.54 12.16 -0.67
CA ILE A 192 28.47 12.55 -2.10
C ILE A 192 27.32 13.54 -2.34
N VAL A 193 26.20 13.37 -1.63
CA VAL A 193 25.03 14.26 -1.70
C VAL A 193 25.35 15.67 -1.22
N SER A 194 26.05 15.84 -0.09
CA SER A 194 26.42 17.18 0.40
C SER A 194 27.44 17.88 -0.50
N GLU A 195 28.31 17.12 -1.17
CA GLU A 195 29.31 17.68 -2.09
C GLU A 195 28.67 18.11 -3.43
N LEU A 196 27.68 17.35 -3.90
CA LEU A 196 26.86 17.74 -5.06
C LEU A 196 26.02 18.98 -4.77
N GLU A 197 25.44 19.11 -3.57
CA GLU A 197 24.69 20.30 -3.15
C GLU A 197 25.59 21.54 -3.04
N ARG A 198 26.84 21.37 -2.61
CA ARG A 198 27.85 22.43 -2.60
C ARG A 198 28.25 22.89 -4.00
N LEU A 199 28.46 21.95 -4.93
CA LEU A 199 28.80 22.24 -6.32
C LEU A 199 27.66 22.96 -7.06
N ASP A 200 26.42 22.54 -6.85
CA ASP A 200 25.23 23.19 -7.42
C ASP A 200 25.08 24.63 -6.90
N GLY A 201 25.40 24.87 -5.63
CA GLY A 201 25.45 26.23 -5.06
C GLY A 201 26.49 27.14 -5.74
N LEU A 202 27.66 26.60 -6.09
CA LEU A 202 28.74 27.34 -6.77
C LEU A 202 28.43 27.60 -8.25
N HIS A 203 27.74 26.69 -8.92
CA HIS A 203 27.30 26.88 -10.31
C HIS A 203 26.25 27.99 -10.41
N ARG A 204 25.26 27.99 -9.50
CA ARG A 204 24.23 29.05 -9.47
C ARG A 204 24.75 30.42 -9.11
N SER A 205 25.82 30.52 -8.31
CA SER A 205 26.45 31.80 -8.00
C SER A 205 27.32 32.33 -9.13
N GLY A 206 27.47 31.58 -10.23
CA GLY A 206 28.32 31.91 -11.37
C GLY A 206 29.81 31.79 -11.05
N ALA A 207 30.17 31.11 -9.96
CA ALA A 207 31.55 30.90 -9.55
C ALA A 207 32.21 29.71 -10.26
N LEU A 208 31.43 28.84 -10.90
CA LEU A 208 31.88 27.79 -11.81
C LEU A 208 31.18 27.93 -13.15
N ASP A 209 31.91 27.70 -14.24
CA ASP A 209 31.31 27.57 -15.57
C ASP A 209 30.65 26.19 -15.77
N ASP A 210 29.86 26.05 -16.84
CA ASP A 210 29.12 24.83 -17.15
C ASP A 210 30.03 23.61 -17.40
N GLU A 211 31.24 23.85 -17.92
CA GLU A 211 32.20 22.80 -18.28
C GLU A 211 32.95 22.29 -17.05
N GLU A 212 33.38 23.21 -16.18
CA GLU A 212 33.99 22.94 -14.89
C GLU A 212 33.03 22.19 -13.96
N PHE A 213 31.75 22.57 -13.95
CA PHE A 213 30.73 21.87 -13.16
C PHE A 213 30.53 20.44 -13.64
N ARG A 214 30.49 20.22 -14.96
CA ARG A 214 30.35 18.89 -15.56
C ARG A 214 31.51 17.97 -15.20
N LEU A 215 32.74 18.46 -15.31
CA LEU A 215 33.95 17.70 -14.97
C LEU A 215 34.04 17.40 -13.47
N ALA A 216 33.70 18.35 -12.61
CA ALA A 216 33.69 18.15 -11.16
C ALA A 216 32.65 17.12 -10.71
N LYS A 217 31.45 17.17 -11.29
CA LYS A 217 30.38 16.20 -11.03
C LYS A 217 30.78 14.79 -11.45
N GLU A 218 31.44 14.65 -12.60
CA GLU A 218 31.86 13.35 -13.12
C GLU A 218 32.94 12.70 -12.24
N ARG A 219 33.92 13.47 -11.75
CA ARG A 219 34.93 12.98 -10.79
C ARG A 219 34.32 12.51 -9.48
N LEU A 220 33.34 13.24 -8.97
CA LEU A 220 32.61 12.87 -7.75
C LEU A 220 31.80 11.58 -7.89
N LEU A 221 31.17 11.36 -9.04
CA LEU A 221 30.40 10.13 -9.30
C LEU A 221 31.31 8.90 -9.48
N ARG A 222 32.56 9.09 -9.91
CA ARG A 222 33.58 8.02 -9.96
C ARG A 222 34.27 7.77 -8.62
N GLY A 223 34.04 8.62 -7.61
CA GLY A 223 34.68 8.53 -6.30
C GLY A 223 36.13 9.03 -6.27
N GLU A 224 36.53 9.85 -7.25
CA GLU A 224 37.89 10.39 -7.40
C GLU A 224 38.03 11.81 -6.79
N ALA A 225 37.22 12.11 -5.77
CA ALA A 225 37.14 13.43 -5.13
C ALA A 225 38.11 13.59 -3.96
#